data_AF-A0A4U9IUF0-F1
#
_entry.id   AF-A0A4U9IUF0-F1
#
_cell.length_a   1.000
_cell.length_b   1.000
_cell.length_c   1.000
_cell.angle_alpha   90.00
_cell.angle_beta   90.00
_cell.angle_gamma   90.00
#
_symmetry.space_group_name_H-M   'P 1'
#
loop_
_entity.id
_entity.type
_entity.pdbx_description
1 polymer ?
#
loop_
_entity_poly.entity_id
_entity_poly.type
_entity_poly.pdbx_seq_one_letter_code
_entity_poly.pdbx_strand_id
1 'polypeptide(L)'
;MPPNAIPHIERHVSVQASATNEEAIRFYHRHFDVARVVLPRVLSIHQVKQLARVTPVPLEVFAFGSLCIMAEGRCYLSSYLTGESPNTVGAWLAGPLRALATNSPGAGVASERGVD
;
A
#
# COMPACT_ATOMS: atom_id res chain seq x y z
N MET A 1 21.43 -11.60 9.05
CA MET A 1 20.83 -12.34 7.92
C MET A 1 21.78 -12.20 6.74
N PRO A 2 22.29 -13.30 6.14
CA PRO A 2 23.14 -13.19 4.97
C PRO A 2 22.35 -12.54 3.82
N PRO A 3 22.97 -11.64 3.03
CA PRO A 3 22.26 -10.83 2.05
C PRO A 3 21.59 -11.62 0.90
N ASN A 4 21.82 -12.94 0.81
CA ASN A 4 21.61 -13.72 -0.40
C ASN A 4 20.89 -15.07 -0.17
N ALA A 5 19.97 -15.15 0.80
CA ALA A 5 19.34 -16.42 1.18
C ALA A 5 18.48 -17.07 0.07
N ILE A 6 18.08 -16.32 -0.98
CA ILE A 6 17.33 -16.84 -2.13
C ILE A 6 17.82 -16.13 -3.42
N PRO A 7 18.69 -16.77 -4.25
CA PRO A 7 19.43 -16.08 -5.32
C PRO A 7 18.65 -15.75 -6.61
N HIS A 8 17.33 -16.01 -6.68
CA HIS A 8 16.54 -15.85 -7.92
C HIS A 8 15.20 -15.12 -7.75
N ILE A 9 15.01 -14.40 -6.64
CA ILE A 9 13.79 -13.61 -6.41
C ILE A 9 14.07 -12.13 -6.67
N GLU A 10 13.20 -11.48 -7.44
CA GLU A 10 13.23 -10.04 -7.63
C GLU A 10 13.05 -9.31 -6.29
N ARG A 11 13.94 -8.36 -6.00
CA ARG A 11 13.92 -7.60 -4.76
C ARG A 11 13.31 -6.23 -4.99
N HIS A 12 12.22 -5.96 -4.31
CA HIS A 12 11.55 -4.66 -4.34
C HIS A 12 11.78 -3.91 -3.03
N VAL A 13 12.05 -2.61 -3.13
CA VAL A 13 12.09 -1.73 -1.96
C VAL A 13 10.66 -1.37 -1.57
N SER A 14 10.26 -1.79 -0.37
CA SER A 14 8.97 -1.45 0.22
C SER A 14 8.85 0.04 0.51
N VAL A 15 7.63 0.57 0.43
CA VAL A 15 7.28 1.94 0.85
C VAL A 15 7.79 2.26 2.26
N GLN A 16 7.87 1.24 3.14
CA GLN A 16 8.37 1.37 4.52
C GLN A 16 9.82 1.85 4.60
N ALA A 17 10.64 1.59 3.58
CA ALA A 17 12.01 2.05 3.51
C ALA A 17 12.14 3.57 3.31
N SER A 18 11.04 4.27 3.00
CA SER A 18 10.98 5.72 2.82
C SER A 18 12.04 6.28 1.86
N ALA A 19 12.32 5.55 0.78
CA ALA A 19 13.28 5.96 -0.25
C ALA A 19 12.70 7.13 -1.08
N THR A 20 12.87 8.35 -0.59
CA THR A 20 12.27 9.58 -1.18
C THR A 20 13.22 10.39 -2.04
N ASN A 21 14.48 9.99 -2.15
CA ASN A 21 15.51 10.69 -2.90
C ASN A 21 16.37 9.74 -3.72
N GLU A 22 17.11 10.30 -4.67
CA GLU A 22 17.94 9.57 -5.60
C GLU A 22 19.05 8.77 -4.90
N GLU A 23 19.71 9.34 -3.90
CA GLU A 23 20.80 8.68 -3.18
C GLU A 23 20.33 7.44 -2.42
N ALA A 24 19.15 7.49 -1.81
CA ALA A 24 18.53 6.34 -1.17
C ALA A 24 18.26 5.21 -2.18
N ILE A 25 17.74 5.57 -3.36
CA ILE A 25 17.46 4.61 -4.43
C ILE A 25 18.75 3.98 -4.96
N ARG A 26 19.79 4.79 -5.19
CA ARG A 26 21.12 4.31 -5.61
C ARG A 26 21.77 3.44 -4.54
N PHE A 27 21.59 3.78 -3.26
CA PHE A 27 22.06 2.96 -2.15
C PHE A 27 21.44 1.56 -2.19
N TYR A 28 20.11 1.46 -2.34
CA TYR A 28 19.44 0.17 -2.44
C TYR A 28 19.86 -0.62 -3.69
N HIS A 29 19.98 0.05 -4.83
CA HIS A 29 20.44 -0.59 -6.06
C HIS A 29 21.86 -1.15 -5.93
N ARG A 30 22.82 -0.39 -5.38
CA ARG A 30 24.22 -0.81 -5.27
C ARG A 30 24.43 -1.97 -4.28
N HIS A 31 23.73 -1.97 -3.16
CA HIS A 31 24.00 -2.91 -2.06
C HIS A 31 23.07 -4.11 -2.04
N PHE A 32 21.87 -3.96 -2.59
CA PHE A 32 20.81 -4.96 -2.55
C PHE A 32 20.24 -5.28 -3.92
N ASP A 33 20.86 -4.80 -5.02
CA ASP A 33 20.53 -5.15 -6.40
C ASP A 33 19.01 -5.32 -6.61
N VAL A 34 18.32 -4.21 -6.30
CA VAL A 34 16.85 -4.13 -6.29
C VAL A 34 16.33 -3.88 -7.69
N ALA A 35 15.30 -4.62 -8.06
CA ALA A 35 14.65 -4.52 -9.37
C ALA A 35 13.64 -3.37 -9.45
N ARG A 36 13.11 -2.91 -8.31
CA ARG A 36 12.07 -1.88 -8.26
C ARG A 36 12.03 -1.15 -6.92
N VAL A 37 11.63 0.12 -6.94
CA VAL A 37 11.37 0.90 -5.73
C VAL A 37 9.93 1.38 -5.69
N VAL A 38 9.23 1.08 -4.59
CA VAL A 38 7.88 1.59 -4.35
C VAL A 38 7.96 2.86 -3.51
N LEU A 39 7.59 4.01 -4.10
CA LEU A 39 7.70 5.31 -3.44
C LEU A 39 6.52 5.58 -2.48
N PRO A 40 6.77 6.26 -1.35
CA PRO A 40 5.71 6.77 -0.49
C PRO A 40 4.98 7.95 -1.15
N ARG A 41 3.69 8.11 -0.83
CA ARG A 41 2.83 9.20 -1.32
C ARG A 41 3.08 10.58 -0.68
N VAL A 42 4.21 10.75 0.00
CA VAL A 42 4.65 12.05 0.53
C VAL A 42 5.31 12.91 -0.55
N LEU A 43 5.67 12.32 -1.69
CA LEU A 43 6.24 13.00 -2.85
C LEU A 43 5.13 13.53 -3.77
N SER A 44 5.31 14.76 -4.25
CA SER A 44 4.48 15.32 -5.32
C SER A 44 4.76 14.61 -6.66
N ILE A 45 3.79 14.67 -7.58
CA ILE A 45 3.96 14.10 -8.93
C ILE A 45 5.15 14.72 -9.69
N HIS A 46 5.48 15.99 -9.44
CA HIS A 46 6.64 16.64 -10.02
C HIS A 46 7.94 16.02 -9.52
N GLN A 47 8.05 15.78 -8.21
CA GLN A 47 9.21 15.12 -7.60
C GLN A 47 9.36 13.67 -8.09
N VAL A 48 8.25 12.93 -8.21
CA VAL A 48 8.26 11.57 -8.78
C VAL A 48 8.77 11.58 -10.22
N LYS A 49 8.32 12.52 -11.05
CA LYS A 49 8.80 12.68 -12.44
C LYS A 49 10.29 13.02 -12.50
N GLN A 50 10.79 13.86 -11.59
CA GLN A 50 12.21 14.18 -11.52
C GLN A 50 13.03 12.95 -11.14
N LEU A 51 12.61 12.22 -10.11
CA LEU A 51 13.24 10.97 -9.69
C LEU A 51 13.28 9.94 -10.81
N ALA A 52 12.15 9.71 -11.49
CA ALA A 52 12.05 8.75 -12.58
C ALA A 52 13.03 9.01 -13.75
N ARG A 53 13.51 10.25 -13.92
CA ARG A 53 14.50 10.60 -14.96
C ARG A 53 15.94 10.27 -14.56
N VAL A 54 16.25 10.30 -13.27
CA VAL A 54 17.63 10.19 -12.76
C VAL A 54 17.92 8.83 -12.13
N THR A 55 16.89 8.10 -11.71
CA THR A 55 17.03 6.82 -11.02
C THR A 55 17.33 5.68 -11.99
N PRO A 56 18.24 4.76 -11.63
CA PRO A 56 18.60 3.62 -12.47
C PRO A 56 17.58 2.48 -12.49
N VAL A 57 16.56 2.54 -11.63
CA VAL A 57 15.58 1.47 -11.41
C VAL A 57 14.15 1.98 -11.64
N PRO A 58 13.22 1.11 -12.10
CA PRO A 58 11.81 1.44 -12.18
C PRO A 58 11.22 1.87 -10.84
N LEU A 59 10.35 2.88 -10.89
CA LEU A 59 9.63 3.41 -9.72
C LEU A 59 8.15 3.04 -9.81
N GLU A 60 7.58 2.65 -8.67
CA GLU A 60 6.17 2.30 -8.52
C GLU A 60 5.51 3.18 -7.46
N VAL A 61 4.28 3.61 -7.68
CA VAL A 61 3.52 4.47 -6.75
C VAL A 61 2.09 3.96 -6.65
N PHE A 62 1.58 3.86 -5.43
CA PHE A 62 0.16 3.60 -5.22
C PHE A 62 -0.66 4.86 -5.50
N ALA A 63 -1.52 4.82 -6.52
CA ALA A 63 -2.41 5.94 -6.83
C ALA A 63 -3.57 6.05 -5.81
N PHE A 64 -4.15 4.92 -5.42
CA PHE A 64 -5.30 4.84 -4.50
C PHE A 64 -5.07 3.77 -3.43
N GLY A 65 -5.82 3.84 -2.32
CA GLY A 65 -5.75 2.90 -1.20
C GLY A 65 -5.26 3.54 0.10
N SER A 66 -5.64 2.97 1.24
CA SER A 66 -5.26 3.43 2.59
C SER A 66 -4.09 2.62 3.16
N LEU A 67 -3.08 2.38 2.32
CA LEU A 67 -1.82 1.75 2.73
C LEU A 67 -1.02 2.70 3.61
N CYS A 68 -1.41 2.73 4.88
CA CYS A 68 -0.79 3.54 5.90
C CYS A 68 -0.18 2.56 6.91
N ILE A 69 1.14 2.37 6.81
CA ILE A 69 1.96 1.93 7.93
C ILE A 69 2.77 3.15 8.33
N MET A 70 2.15 4.01 9.14
CA MET A 70 2.87 5.09 9.81
C MET A 70 3.82 4.46 10.82
N ALA A 71 5.10 4.88 10.81
CA ALA A 71 6.07 4.50 11.83
C ALA A 71 5.60 4.88 13.25
N GLU A 72 4.72 5.88 13.37
CA GLU A 72 4.06 6.31 14.61
C GLU A 72 3.02 5.31 15.16
N GLY A 73 2.72 4.21 14.45
CA GLY A 73 1.85 3.14 14.95
C GLY A 73 0.35 3.47 14.99
N ARG A 74 -0.09 4.65 14.53
CA ARG A 74 -1.51 5.07 14.55
C ARG A 74 -2.42 4.10 13.81
N CYS A 75 -1.95 3.51 12.72
CA CYS A 75 -2.71 2.52 11.95
C CYS A 75 -2.84 1.20 12.71
N TYR A 76 -1.77 0.78 13.40
CA TYR A 76 -1.78 -0.41 14.26
C TYR A 76 -2.71 -0.23 15.47
N LEU A 77 -2.66 0.95 16.11
CA LEU A 77 -3.55 1.30 17.21
C LEU A 77 -5.01 1.34 16.76
N SER A 78 -5.29 1.92 15.58
CA SER A 78 -6.64 1.92 15.00
C SER A 78 -7.14 0.50 14.74
N SER A 79 -6.29 -0.40 14.22
CA SER A 79 -6.63 -1.82 14.06
C SER A 79 -6.90 -2.53 15.38
N TYR A 80 -6.10 -2.24 16.41
CA TYR A 80 -6.32 -2.79 17.75
C TYR A 80 -7.65 -2.33 18.35
N LEU A 81 -8.00 -1.05 18.18
CA LEU A 81 -9.22 -0.47 18.75
C LEU A 81 -10.49 -0.86 17.98
N THR A 82 -10.42 -1.00 16.66
CA THR A 82 -11.60 -1.24 15.81
C THR A 82 -11.77 -2.69 15.38
N GLY A 83 -10.75 -3.54 15.60
CA GLY A 83 -10.70 -4.91 15.10
C GLY A 83 -10.50 -5.02 13.59
N GLU A 84 -10.43 -3.89 12.87
CA GLU A 84 -10.35 -3.83 11.42
C GLU A 84 -9.11 -3.04 11.00
N SER A 85 -8.36 -3.57 10.04
CA SER A 85 -7.17 -2.91 9.53
C SER A 85 -7.53 -1.88 8.44
N PRO A 86 -7.29 -0.57 8.65
CA PRO A 86 -7.51 0.44 7.60
C PRO A 86 -6.69 0.15 6.34
N ASN A 87 -5.60 -0.61 6.47
CA ASN A 87 -4.74 -1.04 5.38
C ASN A 87 -5.36 -2.18 4.53
N THR A 88 -6.32 -2.92 5.09
CA THR A 88 -6.92 -4.11 4.47
C THR A 88 -8.33 -3.86 3.97
N VAL A 89 -9.14 -3.09 4.71
CA VAL A 89 -10.56 -2.87 4.38
C VAL A 89 -10.84 -1.59 3.58
N GLY A 90 -9.81 -0.80 3.30
CA GLY A 90 -9.95 0.51 2.69
C GLY A 90 -10.51 1.55 3.67
N ALA A 91 -10.06 2.80 3.56
CA ALA A 91 -10.49 3.89 4.45
C ALA A 91 -12.00 4.22 4.40
N TRP A 92 -12.75 3.64 3.45
CA TRP A 92 -14.16 3.98 3.21
C TRP A 92 -15.16 3.20 4.09
N LEU A 93 -14.73 2.21 4.88
CA LEU A 93 -15.66 1.37 5.66
C LEU A 93 -15.37 1.32 7.17
N ALA A 94 -14.42 2.10 7.69
CA ALA A 94 -14.11 2.14 9.12
C ALA A 94 -15.08 3.03 9.95
N GLY A 95 -16.33 3.18 9.50
CA GLY A 95 -17.37 3.97 10.18
C GLY A 95 -18.55 3.10 10.63
N PRO A 96 -19.43 3.60 11.54
CA PRO A 96 -20.54 2.86 12.14
C PRO A 96 -21.59 2.36 11.12
N LEU A 97 -21.47 2.73 9.85
CA LEU A 97 -22.40 2.38 8.78
C LEU A 97 -22.51 0.86 8.55
N ARG A 98 -21.53 0.05 8.95
CA ARG A 98 -21.58 -1.41 8.84
C ARG A 98 -22.52 -2.07 9.88
N ALA A 99 -22.85 -1.39 10.97
CA ALA A 99 -23.79 -1.88 11.97
C ALA A 99 -25.26 -1.82 11.51
N LEU A 100 -25.56 -1.08 10.45
CA LEU A 100 -26.92 -0.99 9.87
C LEU A 100 -27.20 -2.08 8.82
N ALA A 101 -26.22 -2.92 8.48
CA ALA A 101 -26.34 -3.98 7.48
C ALA A 101 -26.60 -5.37 8.09
N THR A 102 -27.22 -5.45 9.27
CA THR A 102 -27.67 -6.73 9.85
C THR A 102 -29.20 -6.79 9.89
N ASN A 103 -29.76 -7.26 8.77
CA ASN A 103 -30.95 -8.10 8.64
C ASN A 103 -32.05 -7.99 9.74
N SER A 104 -33.05 -7.13 9.52
CA SER A 104 -34.38 -7.34 10.09
C SER A 104 -35.11 -8.39 9.23
N PRO A 105 -35.56 -9.53 9.78
CA PRO A 105 -36.21 -10.58 9.01
C PRO A 105 -37.64 -10.15 8.69
N GLY A 106 -37.95 -9.92 7.41
CA GLY A 106 -39.34 -9.80 6.96
C GLY A 106 -39.58 -8.76 5.88
N ALA A 107 -39.25 -9.10 4.63
CA ALA A 107 -39.99 -8.73 3.41
C ALA A 107 -39.24 -9.37 2.23
N GLY A 108 -39.88 -10.33 1.56
CA GLY A 108 -39.23 -11.19 0.58
C GLY A 108 -39.21 -10.68 -0.86
N VAL A 109 -38.59 -11.54 -1.68
CA VAL A 109 -38.80 -11.80 -3.13
C VAL A 109 -38.33 -10.66 -4.07
N ALA A 110 -37.59 -10.84 -5.18
CA ALA A 110 -37.46 -11.97 -6.09
C ALA A 110 -36.27 -11.80 -7.07
N SER A 111 -35.84 -12.92 -7.67
CA SER A 111 -35.56 -13.13 -9.11
C SER A 111 -34.34 -12.41 -9.73
N GLU A 112 -33.22 -13.11 -9.94
CA GLU A 112 -32.82 -13.81 -11.18
C GLU A 112 -32.51 -12.93 -12.40
N ARG A 113 -31.26 -13.08 -12.89
CA ARG A 113 -30.77 -13.07 -14.29
C ARG A 113 -31.16 -11.89 -15.21
N GLY A 114 -30.13 -11.25 -15.77
CA GLY A 114 -30.24 -10.52 -17.03
C GLY A 114 -29.04 -9.63 -17.30
N VAL A 115 -28.21 -10.06 -18.24
CA VAL A 115 -27.34 -9.19 -19.04
C VAL A 115 -28.25 -8.20 -19.78
N ASP A 116 -28.02 -6.91 -19.58
CA ASP A 116 -28.00 -5.81 -20.57
C ASP A 116 -27.79 -4.46 -19.86
#